data_AF-A0A094GZN4-F1
#
_entry.id   AF-A0A094GZN4-F1
#
_cell.length_a   1.000
_cell.length_b   1.000
_cell.length_c   1.000
_cell.angle_alpha   90.00
_cell.angle_beta   90.00
_cell.angle_gamma   90.00
#
_symmetry.space_group_name_H-M   'P 1'
#
loop_
_entity.id
_entity.type
_entity.pdbx_description
1 polymer ?
#
loop_
_entity_poly.entity_id
_entity_poly.type
_entity_poly.pdbx_seq_one_letter_code
_entity_poly.pdbx_strand_id
1 'polypeptide(L)'
;MITEAIEAAERQPKEELDEQKLVDTVKPLLEQGGQILQEANGVIRGLDPDGRIQANAKHKSASREATPEEHHLAEVLKELSGNVSQTIEGAKKKIAGMPHAKKELNPLWGLLAEPLGQILAAVGLLLSGVLGLVGNLLSGLGLGGL
;
A
#
# COMPACT_ATOMS: atom_id res chain seq x y z
N MET A 1 -11.24 10.62 0.15
CA MET A 1 -12.26 9.55 0.00
C MET A 1 -12.21 8.47 1.09
N ILE A 2 -11.26 7.51 1.10
CA ILE A 2 -11.21 6.46 2.16
C ILE A 2 -10.98 7.07 3.55
N THR A 3 -9.93 7.88 3.67
CA THR A 3 -9.56 8.55 4.93
C THR A 3 -10.71 9.41 5.45
N GLU A 4 -11.33 10.20 4.58
CA GLU A 4 -12.50 11.04 4.94
C GLU A 4 -13.68 10.21 5.44
N ALA A 5 -14.02 9.09 4.79
CA ALA A 5 -15.12 8.23 5.21
C ALA A 5 -14.88 7.64 6.60
N ILE A 6 -13.64 7.17 6.86
CA ILE A 6 -13.26 6.62 8.16
C ILE A 6 -13.22 7.72 9.23
N GLU A 7 -12.68 8.89 8.93
CA GLU A 7 -12.67 10.02 9.88
C GLU A 7 -14.08 10.52 10.21
N ALA A 8 -14.99 10.54 9.22
CA ALA A 8 -16.37 10.90 9.45
C ALA A 8 -17.04 9.90 10.40
N ALA A 9 -16.86 8.60 10.17
CA ALA A 9 -17.41 7.56 11.05
C ALA A 9 -16.80 7.59 12.46
N GLU A 10 -15.48 7.81 12.59
CA GLU A 10 -14.80 7.91 13.90
C GLU A 10 -15.35 9.07 14.75
N ARG A 11 -15.79 10.17 14.12
CA ARG A 11 -16.34 11.34 14.81
C ARG A 11 -17.81 11.16 15.23
N GLN A 12 -18.50 10.14 14.73
CA GLN A 12 -19.91 9.91 15.09
C GLN A 12 -20.04 9.40 16.53
N PRO A 13 -21.08 9.84 17.28
CA PRO A 13 -21.46 9.18 18.53
C PRO A 13 -21.71 7.69 18.28
N LYS A 14 -21.31 6.82 19.23
CA LYS A 14 -21.45 5.36 19.09
C LYS A 14 -22.88 4.90 18.81
N GLU A 15 -23.85 5.65 19.30
CA GLU A 15 -25.29 5.40 19.15
C GLU A 15 -25.79 5.64 17.71
N GLU A 16 -25.10 6.51 16.98
CA GLU A 16 -25.41 6.92 15.61
C GLU A 16 -24.49 6.27 14.57
N LEU A 17 -23.44 5.58 15.02
CA LEU A 17 -22.45 4.94 14.16
C LEU A 17 -23.08 3.78 13.38
N ASP A 18 -23.17 3.95 12.07
CA ASP A 18 -23.57 2.90 11.14
C ASP A 18 -22.32 2.26 10.52
N GLU A 19 -21.85 1.18 11.15
CA GLU A 19 -20.69 0.41 10.67
C GLU A 19 -20.94 -0.22 9.30
N GLN A 20 -22.17 -0.62 8.97
CA GLN A 20 -22.48 -1.22 7.68
C GLN A 20 -22.35 -0.18 6.56
N LYS A 21 -22.89 1.03 6.77
CA LYS A 21 -22.74 2.12 5.82
C LYS A 21 -21.28 2.51 5.59
N LEU A 22 -20.45 2.49 6.65
CA LEU A 22 -19.01 2.68 6.51
C LEU A 22 -18.40 1.61 5.61
N VAL A 23 -18.73 0.33 5.84
CA VAL A 23 -18.25 -0.79 5.01
C VAL A 23 -18.67 -0.61 3.56
N ASP A 24 -19.94 -0.31 3.31
CA ASP A 24 -20.49 -0.14 1.95
C ASP A 24 -19.82 1.03 1.20
N THR A 25 -19.35 2.03 1.93
CA THR A 25 -18.63 3.18 1.37
C THR A 25 -17.17 2.85 1.07
N VAL A 26 -16.48 2.17 2.00
CA VAL A 26 -15.03 1.96 1.93
C VAL A 26 -14.66 0.77 1.05
N LYS A 27 -15.41 -0.33 1.11
CA LYS A 27 -15.10 -1.57 0.41
C LYS A 27 -14.92 -1.38 -1.10
N PRO A 28 -15.82 -0.70 -1.85
CA PRO A 28 -15.63 -0.50 -3.29
C PRO A 28 -14.36 0.29 -3.62
N LEU A 29 -13.97 1.24 -2.76
CA LEU A 29 -12.75 2.02 -2.94
C LEU A 29 -11.49 1.17 -2.76
N LEU A 30 -11.52 0.21 -1.82
CA LEU A 30 -10.43 -0.74 -1.62
C LEU A 30 -10.31 -1.73 -2.78
N GLU A 31 -11.43 -2.23 -3.27
CA GLU A 31 -11.47 -3.13 -4.42
C GLU A 31 -10.93 -2.42 -5.67
N GLN A 32 -11.35 -1.18 -5.93
CA GLN A 32 -10.83 -0.37 -7.04
C GLN A 32 -9.33 -0.07 -6.88
N GLY A 33 -8.88 0.33 -5.69
CA GLY A 33 -7.47 0.57 -5.42
C GLY A 33 -6.61 -0.68 -5.59
N GLY A 34 -7.10 -1.82 -5.11
CA GLY A 34 -6.44 -3.12 -5.27
C GLY A 34 -6.33 -3.53 -6.74
N GLN A 35 -7.39 -3.33 -7.51
CA GLN A 35 -7.37 -3.60 -8.95
C GLN A 35 -6.33 -2.76 -9.69
N ILE A 36 -6.26 -1.45 -9.42
CA ILE A 36 -5.27 -0.55 -10.03
C ILE A 36 -3.84 -1.01 -9.71
N LEU A 37 -3.57 -1.37 -8.46
CA LEU A 37 -2.26 -1.87 -8.05
C LEU A 37 -1.92 -3.21 -8.69
N GLN A 38 -2.89 -4.11 -8.86
CA GLN A 38 -2.67 -5.38 -9.56
C GLN A 38 -2.37 -5.18 -11.05
N GLU A 39 -3.09 -4.29 -11.71
CA GLU A 39 -2.83 -3.94 -13.11
C GLU A 39 -1.43 -3.33 -13.27
N ALA A 40 -1.04 -2.40 -12.40
CA ALA A 40 0.29 -1.81 -12.39
C ALA A 40 1.39 -2.87 -12.14
N ASN A 41 1.20 -3.76 -11.18
CA ASN A 41 2.12 -4.88 -10.91
C ASN A 41 2.27 -5.80 -12.13
N GLY A 42 1.17 -6.10 -12.82
CA GLY A 42 1.18 -6.89 -14.06
C GLY A 42 1.98 -6.23 -15.17
N VAL A 43 1.80 -4.92 -15.39
CA VAL A 43 2.58 -4.15 -16.37
C VAL A 43 4.06 -4.17 -16.04
N ILE A 44 4.44 -3.92 -14.77
CA ILE A 44 5.84 -3.91 -14.34
C ILE A 44 6.50 -5.28 -14.56
N ARG A 45 5.83 -6.36 -14.19
CA ARG A 45 6.34 -7.73 -14.41
C ARG A 45 6.43 -8.08 -15.88
N GLY A 46 5.49 -7.60 -16.70
CA GLY A 46 5.52 -7.79 -18.16
C GLY A 46 6.67 -7.06 -18.84
N LEU A 47 7.13 -5.94 -18.28
CA LEU A 47 8.28 -5.18 -18.77
C LEU A 47 9.62 -5.85 -18.44
N ASP A 48 9.70 -6.61 -17.34
CA ASP A 48 10.92 -7.27 -16.87
C ASP A 48 10.68 -8.76 -16.53
N PRO A 49 10.30 -9.59 -17.51
CA PRO A 49 9.91 -10.98 -17.26
C PRO A 49 11.08 -11.86 -16.79
N ASP A 50 12.32 -11.47 -17.08
CA ASP A 50 13.54 -12.19 -16.72
C ASP A 50 14.36 -11.51 -15.61
N GLY A 51 13.86 -10.40 -15.05
CA GLY A 51 14.50 -9.70 -13.94
C GLY A 51 15.76 -8.92 -14.30
N ARG A 52 16.10 -8.78 -15.59
CA ARG A 52 17.32 -8.10 -16.03
C ARG A 52 17.28 -6.60 -15.74
N ILE A 53 16.13 -5.96 -15.91
CA ILE A 53 15.95 -4.53 -15.63
C ILE A 53 16.12 -4.29 -14.13
N GLN A 54 15.48 -5.10 -13.30
CA GLN A 54 15.61 -5.06 -11.85
C GLN A 54 17.07 -5.26 -11.40
N ALA A 55 17.78 -6.26 -11.97
CA ALA A 55 19.17 -6.53 -11.62
C ALA A 55 20.09 -5.35 -11.97
N ASN A 56 19.88 -4.75 -13.14
CA ASN A 56 20.64 -3.58 -13.59
C ASN A 56 20.36 -2.34 -12.70
N ALA A 57 19.09 -2.09 -12.40
CA ALA A 57 18.66 -1.01 -11.52
C ALA A 57 19.29 -1.13 -10.11
N LYS A 58 19.35 -2.33 -9.54
CA LYS A 58 20.05 -2.61 -8.27
C LYS A 58 21.54 -2.31 -8.35
N HIS A 59 22.19 -2.75 -9.42
CA HIS A 59 23.63 -2.50 -9.63
C HIS A 59 23.92 -1.00 -9.70
N LYS A 60 23.19 -0.27 -10.55
CA LYS A 60 23.35 1.20 -10.72
C LYS A 60 23.10 1.98 -9.44
N SER A 61 22.09 1.58 -8.65
CA SER A 61 21.84 2.23 -7.36
C SER A 61 23.02 2.04 -6.40
N ALA A 62 23.55 0.81 -6.30
CA ALA A 62 24.71 0.51 -5.45
C ALA A 62 25.99 1.22 -5.91
N SER A 63 26.18 1.40 -7.23
CA SER A 63 27.31 2.12 -7.81
C SER A 63 27.13 3.64 -7.89
N ARG A 64 25.96 4.18 -7.47
CA ARG A 64 25.59 5.60 -7.61
C ARG A 64 25.55 6.09 -9.07
N GLU A 65 25.21 5.19 -9.98
CA GLU A 65 25.08 5.42 -11.43
C GLU A 65 23.60 5.43 -11.88
N ALA A 66 22.68 5.57 -10.92
CA ALA A 66 21.26 5.69 -11.23
C ALA A 66 20.99 6.94 -12.08
N THR A 67 20.21 6.75 -13.12
CA THR A 67 19.74 7.82 -14.02
C THR A 67 18.71 8.71 -13.32
N PRO A 68 18.51 9.95 -13.79
CA PRO A 68 17.44 10.82 -13.27
C PRO A 68 16.05 10.16 -13.30
N GLU A 69 15.76 9.36 -14.33
CA GLU A 69 14.51 8.63 -14.49
C GLU A 69 14.36 7.52 -13.43
N GLU A 70 15.43 6.79 -13.13
CA GLU A 70 15.45 5.78 -12.06
C GLU A 70 15.26 6.44 -10.68
N HIS A 71 15.85 7.62 -10.45
CA HIS A 71 15.60 8.40 -9.23
C HIS A 71 14.15 8.89 -9.13
N HIS A 72 13.59 9.40 -10.23
CA HIS A 72 12.21 9.85 -10.26
C HIS A 72 11.23 8.71 -9.97
N LEU A 73 11.44 7.55 -10.60
CA LEU A 73 10.66 6.34 -10.34
C LEU A 73 10.71 5.95 -8.85
N ALA A 74 11.89 5.99 -8.24
CA ALA A 74 12.05 5.68 -6.82
C ALA A 74 11.25 6.64 -5.90
N GLU A 75 11.23 7.94 -6.20
CA GLU A 75 10.43 8.91 -5.42
C GLU A 75 8.92 8.70 -5.60
N VAL A 76 8.43 8.44 -6.82
CA VAL A 76 7.00 8.17 -7.05
C VAL A 76 6.55 6.90 -6.34
N LEU A 77 7.38 5.84 -6.37
CA LEU A 77 7.10 4.59 -5.66
C LEU A 77 7.10 4.77 -4.15
N LYS A 78 8.03 5.57 -3.62
CA LYS A 78 8.09 5.95 -2.21
C LYS A 78 6.85 6.73 -1.77
N GLU A 79 6.40 7.69 -2.58
CA GLU A 79 5.17 8.44 -2.33
C GLU A 79 3.94 7.52 -2.34
N LEU A 80 3.80 6.69 -3.38
CA LEU A 80 2.71 5.73 -3.49
C LEU A 80 2.66 4.79 -2.27
N SER A 81 3.80 4.19 -1.94
CA SER A 81 3.88 3.23 -0.82
C SER A 81 3.68 3.91 0.54
N GLY A 82 4.18 5.14 0.72
CA GLY A 82 3.91 5.95 1.89
C GLY A 82 2.41 6.25 2.05
N ASN A 83 1.77 6.77 1.00
CA ASN A 83 0.36 7.14 1.01
C ASN A 83 -0.56 5.94 1.32
N VAL A 84 -0.30 4.79 0.68
CA VAL A 84 -1.10 3.58 0.92
C VAL A 84 -0.87 3.04 2.33
N SER A 85 0.38 2.93 2.78
CA SER A 85 0.70 2.42 4.12
C SER A 85 0.08 3.29 5.22
N GLN A 86 0.23 4.61 5.12
CA GLN A 86 -0.36 5.56 6.07
C GLN A 86 -1.89 5.50 6.07
N THR A 87 -2.50 5.34 4.89
CA THR A 87 -3.96 5.16 4.78
C THR A 87 -4.41 3.88 5.49
N ILE A 88 -3.72 2.76 5.27
CA ILE A 88 -4.03 1.47 5.92
C ILE A 88 -3.87 1.55 7.43
N GLU A 89 -2.73 2.05 7.92
CA GLU A 89 -2.44 2.15 9.35
C GLU A 89 -3.42 3.10 10.06
N GLY A 90 -3.65 4.27 9.47
CA GLY A 90 -4.62 5.25 9.95
C GLY A 90 -6.03 4.67 10.02
N ALA A 91 -6.46 4.02 8.93
CA ALA A 91 -7.76 3.36 8.85
C ALA A 91 -7.94 2.31 9.95
N LYS A 92 -6.99 1.36 10.06
CA LYS A 92 -7.04 0.27 11.04
C LYS A 92 -7.08 0.78 12.48
N LYS A 93 -6.36 1.86 12.79
CA LYS A 93 -6.38 2.49 14.12
C LYS A 93 -7.76 3.10 14.42
N LYS A 94 -8.34 3.82 13.46
CA LYS A 94 -9.62 4.53 13.63
C LYS A 94 -10.82 3.56 13.74
N ILE A 95 -10.80 2.44 13.02
CA ILE A 95 -11.86 1.43 13.10
C ILE A 95 -11.64 0.40 14.23
N ALA A 96 -10.64 0.57 15.09
CA ALA A 96 -10.31 -0.42 16.13
C ALA A 96 -11.46 -0.68 17.11
N GLY A 97 -12.30 0.35 17.35
CA GLY A 97 -13.51 0.27 18.19
C GLY A 97 -14.80 -0.11 17.44
N MET A 98 -14.71 -0.46 16.16
CA MET A 98 -15.84 -0.77 15.28
C MET A 98 -15.79 -2.26 14.88
N PRO A 99 -16.35 -3.18 15.68
CA PRO A 99 -16.15 -4.62 15.50
C PRO A 99 -16.63 -5.17 14.15
N HIS A 100 -17.74 -4.67 13.62
CA HIS A 100 -18.28 -5.09 12.33
C HIS A 100 -17.44 -4.54 11.17
N ALA A 101 -17.16 -3.23 11.17
CA ALA A 101 -16.32 -2.61 10.15
C ALA A 101 -14.92 -3.22 10.13
N LYS A 102 -14.34 -3.50 11.30
CA LYS A 102 -13.05 -4.17 11.42
C LYS A 102 -13.07 -5.56 10.81
N LYS A 103 -14.13 -6.35 11.04
CA LYS A 103 -14.27 -7.71 10.48
C LYS A 103 -14.34 -7.67 8.96
N GLU A 104 -15.12 -6.76 8.39
CA GLU A 104 -15.34 -6.67 6.95
C GLU A 104 -14.18 -5.99 6.20
N LEU A 105 -13.56 -4.95 6.77
CA LEU A 105 -12.52 -4.16 6.08
C LEU A 105 -11.10 -4.71 6.27
N ASN A 106 -10.80 -5.38 7.40
CA ASN A 106 -9.43 -5.85 7.65
C ASN A 106 -8.84 -6.77 6.58
N PRO A 107 -9.60 -7.75 6.05
CA PRO A 107 -9.11 -8.59 4.96
C PRO A 107 -8.76 -7.77 3.70
N LEU A 108 -9.52 -6.71 3.42
CA LEU A 108 -9.36 -5.89 2.22
C LEU A 108 -8.10 -5.03 2.27
N TRP A 109 -7.65 -4.59 3.45
CA TRP A 109 -6.36 -3.90 3.60
C TRP A 109 -5.19 -4.78 3.17
N GLY A 110 -5.26 -6.09 3.43
CA GLY A 110 -4.26 -7.06 2.98
C GLY A 110 -4.24 -7.19 1.46
N LEU A 111 -5.42 -7.29 0.84
CA LEU A 111 -5.57 -7.36 -0.62
C LEU A 111 -5.05 -6.11 -1.34
N LEU A 112 -5.20 -4.94 -0.71
CA LEU A 112 -4.64 -3.68 -1.22
C LEU A 112 -3.11 -3.64 -1.11
N ALA A 113 -2.57 -4.13 0.01
CA ALA A 113 -1.15 -4.01 0.31
C ALA A 113 -0.26 -5.04 -0.40
N GLU A 114 -0.79 -6.22 -0.70
CA GLU A 114 -0.04 -7.28 -1.39
C GLU A 114 0.53 -6.83 -2.75
N PRO A 115 -0.27 -6.32 -3.72
CA PRO A 115 0.28 -5.88 -5.01
C PRO A 115 1.26 -4.71 -4.87
N LEU A 116 1.06 -3.83 -3.87
CA LEU A 116 2.03 -2.78 -3.58
C LEU A 116 3.39 -3.36 -3.15
N GLY A 117 3.41 -4.34 -2.24
CA GLY A 117 4.63 -5.03 -1.85
C GLY A 117 5.32 -5.70 -3.04
N GLN A 118 4.54 -6.32 -3.92
CA GLN A 118 5.05 -6.95 -5.14
C GLN A 118 5.65 -5.94 -6.14
N ILE A 119 5.02 -4.77 -6.31
CA ILE A 119 5.57 -3.67 -7.13
C ILE A 119 6.93 -3.23 -6.59
N LEU A 120 7.03 -2.98 -5.28
CA LEU A 120 8.26 -2.55 -4.63
C LEU A 120 9.38 -3.60 -4.73
N ALA A 121 9.02 -4.88 -4.64
CA ALA A 121 9.95 -5.97 -4.87
C ALA A 121 10.42 -6.01 -6.33
N ALA A 122 9.50 -5.93 -7.30
CA ALA A 122 9.79 -6.03 -8.73
C ALA A 122 10.72 -4.92 -9.22
N VAL A 123 10.49 -3.67 -8.80
CA VAL A 123 11.38 -2.53 -9.10
C VAL A 123 12.69 -2.54 -8.32
N GLY A 124 12.90 -3.54 -7.45
CA GLY A 124 14.21 -3.87 -6.92
C GLY A 124 14.76 -2.91 -5.88
N LEU A 125 13.89 -2.24 -5.12
CA LEU A 125 14.25 -1.34 -4.00
C LEU A 125 15.50 -0.49 -4.28
N LEU A 126 15.29 0.45 -5.19
CA LEU A 126 16.27 1.39 -5.71
C LEU A 126 16.98 2.24 -4.65
N LEU A 127 16.54 2.32 -3.39
CA LEU A 127 17.15 3.17 -2.36
C LEU A 127 16.92 2.58 -0.97
N SER A 128 17.91 2.64 -0.09
CA SER A 128 17.83 2.21 1.32
C SER A 128 16.66 2.83 2.11
N GLY A 129 16.08 3.94 1.63
CA GLY A 129 14.90 4.58 2.23
C GLY A 129 13.56 3.86 2.00
N VAL A 130 13.42 3.05 0.94
CA VAL A 130 12.16 2.33 0.62
C VAL A 130 12.05 1.02 1.42
N LEU A 131 13.17 0.43 1.83
CA LEU A 131 13.20 -0.75 2.71
C LEU A 131 12.49 -0.50 4.05
N GLY A 132 12.68 0.69 4.65
CA GLY A 132 11.97 1.07 5.87
C GLY A 132 10.46 1.20 5.68
N LEU A 133 10.02 1.69 4.51
CA LEU A 133 8.61 1.78 4.16
C LEU A 133 7.99 0.41 3.92
N VAL A 134 8.70 -0.51 3.26
CA VAL A 134 8.28 -1.91 3.12
C VAL A 134 8.17 -2.59 4.49
N GLY A 135 9.14 -2.36 5.38
CA GLY A 135 9.08 -2.88 6.76
C GLY A 135 7.86 -2.36 7.52
N ASN A 136 7.52 -1.08 7.38
CA ASN A 136 6.32 -0.50 7.99
C ASN A 136 5.05 -1.08 7.38
N LEU A 137 4.98 -1.21 6.05
CA LEU A 137 3.84 -1.82 5.37
C LEU A 137 3.62 -3.26 5.84
N LEU A 138 4.67 -4.08 5.88
CA LEU A 138 4.60 -5.45 6.38
C LEU A 138 4.21 -5.51 7.86
N SER A 139 4.75 -4.61 8.69
CA SER A 139 4.39 -4.49 10.11
C SER A 139 2.92 -4.07 10.31
N GLY A 140 2.43 -3.13 9.52
CA GLY A 140 1.02 -2.69 9.50
C GLY A 140 0.04 -3.79 9.09
N LEU A 141 0.50 -4.79 8.34
CA LEU A 141 -0.25 -6.00 8.01
C LEU A 141 -0.13 -7.13 9.04
N GLY A 142 0.71 -6.98 10.07
CA GLY A 142 1.00 -8.05 11.04
C GLY A 142 1.99 -9.09 10.53
N LEU A 143 2.75 -8.77 9.47
CA LEU A 143 3.75 -9.62 8.82
C LEU A 143 5.20 -9.18 9.11
N GLY A 144 5.41 -8.23 10.04
CA GLY A 144 6.72 -7.64 10.37
C GLY A 144 7.68 -8.55 11.17
N GLY A 145 7.40 -9.85 11.24
CA GLY A 145 8.22 -10.84 11.96
C GLY A 145 8.93 -11.79 11.01
N LEU A 146 9.87 -11.28 10.22
CA LEU A 146 10.90 -12.05 9.52
C LEU A 146 12.24 -11.33 9.63
#